data_AF-A0A7R7GFX0-F1
#
_entry.id   AF-A0A7R7GFX0-F1
#
_cell.length_a   1.000
_cell.length_b   1.000
_cell.length_c   1.000
_cell.angle_alpha   90.00
_cell.angle_beta   90.00
_cell.angle_gamma   90.00
#
_symmetry.space_group_name_H-M   'P 1'
#
loop_
_entity.id
_entity.type
_entity.pdbx_description
1 polymer ?
#
loop_
_entity_poly.entity_id
_entity_poly.type
_entity_poly.pdbx_seq_one_letter_code
_entity_poly.pdbx_strand_id
1 'polypeptide(L)'
;MTTLRIKLVTALTLTMFPLSVFSSQQYTGPIIDVHIHAYEDGSPLFDLQHPPTLRGKTYQPAKSALHLKQEVLKRFHKYNIVKAIVTSGELWLGDAPDTILVANAAKPISILKKQHELGYLDVIAEVAPFYEGKRLDHPSLEGYFKLAEALGIPIECIFFWRS
;
A
#
# COMPACT_ATOMS: atom_id res chain seq x y z
N MET A 1 -23.66 -55.67 64.54
CA MET A 1 -24.32 -54.67 63.68
C MET A 1 -23.56 -53.36 63.86
N THR A 2 -22.68 -53.01 62.92
CA THR A 2 -21.77 -51.86 63.07
C THR A 2 -21.81 -51.05 61.77
N THR A 3 -22.38 -49.86 61.86
CA THR A 3 -22.58 -48.89 60.78
C THR A 3 -21.28 -48.30 60.25
N LEU A 4 -21.06 -48.41 58.93
CA LEU A 4 -19.94 -47.80 58.23
C LEU A 4 -20.33 -46.39 57.75
N ARG A 5 -19.62 -45.35 58.21
CA ARG A 5 -19.76 -43.97 57.74
C ARG A 5 -18.80 -43.74 56.57
N ILE A 6 -19.32 -43.40 55.39
CA ILE A 6 -18.52 -43.00 54.23
C ILE A 6 -18.34 -41.48 54.27
N LYS A 7 -17.11 -41.00 54.40
CA LYS A 7 -16.76 -39.59 54.20
C LYS A 7 -16.42 -39.38 52.72
N LEU A 8 -17.26 -38.61 52.02
CA LEU A 8 -17.00 -38.17 50.67
C LEU A 8 -16.06 -36.95 50.72
N VAL A 9 -14.85 -37.08 50.18
CA VAL A 9 -13.92 -35.96 49.98
C VAL A 9 -13.97 -35.60 48.51
N THR A 10 -14.60 -34.47 48.19
CA THR A 10 -14.67 -33.96 46.81
C THR A 10 -13.36 -33.24 46.49
N ALA A 11 -12.51 -33.86 45.66
CA ALA A 11 -11.31 -33.23 45.15
C ALA A 11 -11.68 -32.30 43.98
N LEU A 12 -11.61 -30.98 44.20
CA LEU A 12 -11.77 -29.97 43.17
C LEU A 12 -10.51 -29.93 42.29
N THR A 13 -10.57 -30.54 41.12
CA THR A 13 -9.50 -30.48 40.11
C THR A 13 -9.64 -29.17 39.34
N LEU A 14 -8.78 -28.20 39.65
CA LEU A 14 -8.68 -26.95 38.90
C LEU A 14 -7.95 -27.23 37.57
N THR A 15 -8.71 -27.48 36.50
CA THR A 15 -8.17 -27.54 35.14
C THR A 15 -7.73 -26.14 34.72
N MET A 16 -6.43 -25.86 34.78
CA MET A 16 -5.86 -24.70 34.11
C MET A 16 -5.93 -24.92 32.60
N PHE A 17 -6.90 -24.29 31.95
CA PHE A 17 -6.88 -24.13 30.50
C PHE A 17 -5.70 -23.21 30.16
N PRO A 18 -4.72 -23.65 29.33
CA PRO A 18 -3.74 -22.72 28.79
C PRO A 18 -4.51 -21.70 27.96
N LEU A 19 -4.45 -20.44 28.38
CA LEU A 19 -4.78 -19.31 27.53
C LEU A 19 -3.83 -19.36 26.34
N SER A 20 -4.28 -19.93 25.22
CA SER A 20 -3.64 -19.73 23.93
C SER A 20 -3.71 -18.23 23.65
N VAL A 21 -2.62 -17.53 23.96
CA VAL A 21 -2.40 -16.17 23.50
C VAL A 21 -2.35 -16.27 21.98
N PHE A 22 -3.41 -15.81 21.32
CA PHE A 22 -3.41 -15.59 19.88
C PHE A 22 -2.38 -14.49 19.60
N SER A 23 -1.12 -14.89 19.43
CA SER A 23 -0.10 -14.03 18.84
C SER A 23 -0.40 -13.98 17.36
N SER A 24 -0.65 -12.77 16.84
CA SER A 24 -0.73 -12.56 15.40
C SER A 24 0.62 -12.96 14.79
N GLN A 25 0.67 -14.11 14.11
CA GLN A 25 1.88 -14.52 13.40
C GLN A 25 2.23 -13.47 12.35
N GLN A 26 3.51 -13.12 12.24
CA GLN A 26 3.97 -12.17 11.22
C GLN A 26 3.65 -12.75 9.83
N TYR A 27 2.93 -11.97 9.01
CA TYR A 27 2.61 -12.35 7.64
C TYR A 27 3.88 -12.46 6.80
N THR A 28 4.02 -13.57 6.06
CA THR A 28 5.15 -13.85 5.17
C THR A 28 4.72 -14.18 3.74
N GLY A 29 3.42 -14.16 3.47
CA GLY A 29 2.87 -14.42 2.13
C GLY A 29 3.13 -13.28 1.14
N PRO A 30 2.66 -13.42 -0.11
CA PRO A 30 2.82 -12.38 -1.13
C PRO A 30 2.06 -11.10 -0.76
N ILE A 31 2.66 -9.95 -1.04
CA ILE A 31 2.06 -8.63 -0.83
C ILE A 31 1.93 -7.90 -2.17
N ILE A 32 0.81 -7.21 -2.36
CA ILE A 32 0.64 -6.22 -3.42
C ILE A 32 0.70 -4.85 -2.75
N ASP A 33 1.69 -4.04 -3.10
CA ASP A 33 1.77 -2.65 -2.65
C ASP A 33 1.01 -1.77 -3.66
N VAL A 34 0.02 -1.03 -3.19
CA VAL A 34 -0.94 -0.34 -4.07
C VAL A 34 -0.58 1.13 -4.30
N HIS A 35 0.48 1.66 -3.68
CA HIS A 35 0.83 3.06 -3.84
C HIS A 35 2.31 3.36 -3.53
N ILE A 36 3.10 3.54 -4.57
CA ILE A 36 4.52 3.91 -4.48
C ILE A 36 4.82 5.02 -5.50
N HIS A 37 5.78 5.88 -5.17
CA HIS A 37 6.26 6.92 -6.10
C HIS A 37 7.70 6.66 -6.52
N ALA A 38 7.94 6.71 -7.83
CA ALA A 38 9.25 6.88 -8.40
C ALA A 38 9.50 8.38 -8.66
N TYR A 39 10.75 8.80 -8.48
CA TYR A 39 11.16 10.18 -8.70
C TYR A 39 12.43 10.21 -9.54
N GLU A 40 12.57 11.24 -10.38
CA GLU A 40 13.81 11.58 -11.05
C GLU A 40 14.72 12.43 -10.16
N ASP A 41 16.00 12.53 -10.54
CA ASP A 41 16.94 13.42 -9.87
C ASP A 41 16.48 14.89 -9.98
N GLY A 42 16.75 15.68 -8.94
CA GLY A 42 16.25 17.05 -8.83
C GLY A 42 14.86 17.17 -8.21
N SER A 43 14.21 16.06 -7.83
CA SER A 43 13.00 16.10 -7.01
C SER A 43 13.28 16.83 -5.67
N PRO A 44 12.47 17.83 -5.28
CA PRO A 44 12.66 18.56 -4.03
C PRO A 44 12.51 17.65 -2.79
N LEU A 45 11.89 16.47 -2.95
CA LEU A 45 11.67 15.52 -1.86
C LEU A 45 12.95 14.90 -1.31
N PHE A 46 14.04 14.89 -2.08
CA PHE A 46 15.32 14.34 -1.62
C PHE A 46 16.04 15.24 -0.60
N ASP A 47 15.71 16.53 -0.57
CA ASP A 47 16.30 17.50 0.36
C ASP A 47 15.40 17.84 1.55
N LEU A 48 14.22 17.22 1.62
CA LEU A 48 13.28 17.48 2.71
C LEU A 48 13.74 16.87 4.03
N GLN A 49 13.98 17.74 5.01
CA GLN A 49 14.06 17.31 6.40
C GLN A 49 12.65 17.10 6.94
N HIS A 50 12.32 15.84 7.25
CA HIS A 50 11.04 15.54 7.89
C HIS A 50 11.11 15.87 9.38
N PRO A 51 10.06 16.50 9.95
CA PRO A 51 9.97 16.67 11.40
C PRO A 51 9.92 15.28 12.08
N PRO A 52 10.31 15.19 13.36
CA PRO A 52 10.12 13.96 14.12
C PRO A 52 8.66 13.50 14.06
N THR A 53 8.46 12.21 13.83
CA THR A 53 7.14 11.59 13.92
C THR A 53 6.55 11.76 15.32
N LEU A 54 5.25 11.47 15.49
CA LEU A 54 4.59 11.44 16.81
C LEU A 54 5.26 10.50 17.83
N ARG A 55 6.16 9.62 17.37
CA ARG A 55 6.97 8.71 18.21
C ARG A 55 8.41 9.20 18.43
N GLY A 56 8.72 10.45 18.10
CA GLY A 56 10.05 11.05 18.23
C GLY A 56 11.11 10.50 17.27
N LYS A 57 10.72 9.72 16.25
CA LYS A 57 11.66 9.19 15.25
C LYS A 57 11.75 10.14 14.07
N THR A 58 12.96 10.43 13.63
CA THR A 58 13.25 11.17 12.41
C THR A 58 13.67 10.19 11.31
N TYR A 59 13.18 10.42 10.09
CA TYR A 59 13.55 9.66 8.91
C TYR A 59 14.35 10.55 7.98
N GLN A 60 15.41 9.98 7.40
CA GLN A 60 16.20 10.67 6.39
C GLN A 60 15.58 10.38 5.02
N PRO A 61 15.46 11.39 4.15
CA PRO A 61 15.02 11.18 2.78
C PRO A 61 16.04 10.32 2.02
N ALA A 62 15.60 9.78 0.87
CA ALA A 62 16.55 9.23 -0.09
C ALA A 62 17.46 10.34 -0.62
N LYS A 63 18.66 9.96 -1.09
CA LYS A 63 19.71 10.92 -1.48
C LYS A 63 19.70 11.26 -2.97
N SER A 64 19.04 10.42 -3.76
CA SER A 64 18.95 10.49 -5.22
C SER A 64 17.88 9.52 -5.72
N ALA A 65 17.50 9.64 -6.98
CA ALA A 65 16.58 8.71 -7.64
C ALA A 65 17.11 7.27 -7.62
N LEU A 66 18.42 7.09 -7.88
CA LEU A 66 19.05 5.78 -7.85
C LEU A 66 19.04 5.17 -6.45
N HIS A 67 19.37 5.95 -5.42
CA HIS A 67 19.34 5.47 -4.03
C HIS A 67 17.93 5.05 -3.62
N LEU A 68 16.91 5.85 -3.99
CA LEU A 68 15.51 5.51 -3.74
C LEU A 68 15.14 4.17 -4.40
N LYS A 69 15.39 4.04 -5.72
CA LYS A 69 15.07 2.81 -6.48
C LYS A 69 15.69 1.58 -5.84
N GLN A 70 16.99 1.62 -5.56
CA GLN A 70 17.71 0.48 -4.97
C GLN A 70 17.15 0.06 -3.61
N GLU A 71 16.86 1.04 -2.74
CA GLU A 71 16.38 0.77 -1.39
C GLU A 71 14.91 0.30 -1.40
N VAL A 72 14.11 0.73 -2.37
CA VAL A 72 12.73 0.24 -2.57
C VAL A 72 12.73 -1.19 -3.12
N LEU A 73 13.46 -1.47 -4.21
CA LEU A 73 13.52 -2.82 -4.80
C LEU A 73 14.07 -3.85 -3.81
N LYS A 74 15.05 -3.47 -2.97
CA LYS A 74 15.53 -4.30 -1.87
C LYS A 74 14.42 -4.62 -0.86
N ARG A 75 13.54 -3.66 -0.55
CA ARG A 75 12.38 -3.88 0.32
C ARG A 75 11.34 -4.77 -0.32
N PHE A 76 11.13 -4.68 -1.64
CA PHE A 76 10.23 -5.60 -2.35
C PHE A 76 10.63 -7.04 -2.12
N HIS A 77 11.91 -7.36 -2.35
CA HIS A 77 12.44 -8.68 -2.07
C HIS A 77 12.31 -9.06 -0.59
N LYS A 78 12.73 -8.17 0.33
CA LYS A 78 12.71 -8.46 1.78
C LYS A 78 11.32 -8.76 2.33
N TYR A 79 10.29 -8.08 1.83
CA TYR A 79 8.93 -8.17 2.35
C TYR A 79 7.97 -8.96 1.45
N ASN A 80 8.51 -9.69 0.45
CA ASN A 80 7.71 -10.49 -0.49
C ASN A 80 6.63 -9.66 -1.23
N ILE A 81 7.01 -8.44 -1.65
CA ILE A 81 6.16 -7.63 -2.54
C ILE A 81 6.27 -8.23 -3.95
N VAL A 82 5.17 -8.83 -4.41
CA VAL A 82 5.11 -9.53 -5.71
C VAL A 82 4.52 -8.65 -6.81
N LYS A 83 3.77 -7.61 -6.43
CA LYS A 83 3.27 -6.57 -7.35
C LYS A 83 3.30 -5.21 -6.65
N ALA A 84 3.56 -4.15 -7.40
CA ALA A 84 3.60 -2.79 -6.90
C ALA A 84 3.03 -1.81 -7.93
N ILE A 85 2.06 -0.98 -7.52
CA ILE A 85 1.60 0.16 -8.32
C ILE A 85 2.57 1.32 -8.06
N VAL A 86 3.28 1.75 -9.11
CA VAL A 86 4.33 2.77 -9.00
C VAL A 86 3.99 3.95 -9.90
N THR A 87 3.71 5.11 -9.31
CA THR A 87 3.59 6.38 -10.02
C THR A 87 4.93 6.71 -10.67
N SER A 88 4.95 6.98 -11.97
CA SER A 88 6.17 7.08 -12.79
C SER A 88 6.97 5.77 -12.82
N GLY A 89 6.27 4.63 -12.77
CA GLY A 89 6.86 3.29 -12.76
C GLY A 89 7.72 2.96 -13.98
N GLU A 90 7.54 3.66 -15.10
CA GLU A 90 8.40 3.54 -16.29
C GLU A 90 9.90 3.74 -15.97
N LEU A 91 10.22 4.52 -14.93
CA LEU A 91 11.59 4.76 -14.49
C LEU A 91 12.27 3.51 -13.92
N TRP A 92 11.47 2.56 -13.41
CA TRP A 92 11.95 1.36 -12.70
C TRP A 92 11.56 0.06 -13.41
N LEU A 93 10.71 0.13 -14.44
CA LEU A 93 10.15 -1.03 -15.13
C LEU A 93 11.24 -1.97 -15.68
N GLY A 94 12.35 -1.42 -16.18
CA GLY A 94 13.47 -2.23 -16.68
C GLY A 94 14.18 -3.07 -15.61
N ASP A 95 14.13 -2.68 -14.33
CA ASP A 95 14.76 -3.40 -13.23
C ASP A 95 13.84 -4.45 -12.60
N ALA A 96 12.51 -4.27 -12.68
CA ALA A 96 11.52 -5.17 -12.09
C ALA A 96 10.23 -5.27 -12.93
N PRO A 97 10.31 -5.76 -14.18
CA PRO A 97 9.19 -5.75 -15.13
C PRO A 97 8.01 -6.62 -14.68
N ASP A 98 8.29 -7.71 -13.96
CA ASP A 98 7.25 -8.61 -13.44
C ASP A 98 6.60 -8.11 -12.15
N THR A 99 7.19 -7.13 -11.47
CA THR A 99 6.69 -6.61 -10.19
C THR A 99 5.94 -5.30 -10.37
N ILE A 100 6.41 -4.43 -11.26
CA ILE A 100 5.90 -3.06 -11.38
C ILE A 100 4.67 -3.01 -12.29
N LEU A 101 3.64 -2.33 -11.80
CA LEU A 101 2.50 -1.83 -12.56
C LEU A 101 2.65 -0.31 -12.69
N VAL A 102 2.68 0.20 -13.91
CA VAL A 102 2.96 1.61 -14.19
C VAL A 102 1.71 2.46 -13.94
N ALA A 103 1.79 3.33 -12.94
CA ALA A 103 0.78 4.34 -12.66
C ALA A 103 1.18 5.70 -13.23
N ASN A 104 0.21 6.44 -13.78
CA ASN A 104 0.38 7.84 -14.16
C ASN A 104 -0.75 8.71 -13.63
N ALA A 105 -0.38 9.87 -13.11
CA ALA A 105 -1.31 10.85 -12.53
C ALA A 105 -2.31 11.36 -13.56
N ALA A 106 -3.35 12.05 -13.08
CA ALA A 106 -4.35 12.70 -13.91
C ALA A 106 -3.68 13.58 -14.99
N LYS A 107 -3.91 13.21 -16.26
CA LYS A 107 -3.43 13.88 -17.48
C LYS A 107 -4.60 13.95 -18.46
N PRO A 108 -4.52 14.77 -19.53
CA PRO A 108 -5.52 14.74 -20.60
C PRO A 108 -5.84 13.30 -21.04
N ILE A 109 -7.13 12.96 -21.11
CA ILE A 109 -7.63 11.61 -21.39
C ILE A 109 -7.01 10.98 -22.65
N SER A 110 -6.79 11.79 -23.69
CA SER A 110 -6.15 11.33 -24.94
C SER A 110 -4.72 10.82 -24.72
N ILE A 111 -3.98 11.42 -23.79
CA ILE A 111 -2.61 11.01 -23.44
C ILE A 111 -2.66 9.69 -22.67
N LEU A 112 -3.52 9.58 -21.66
CA LEU A 112 -3.67 8.34 -20.89
C LEU A 112 -4.06 7.15 -21.77
N LYS A 113 -5.03 7.36 -22.68
CA LYS A 113 -5.43 6.35 -23.65
C LYS A 113 -4.23 5.90 -24.51
N LYS A 114 -3.44 6.86 -24.99
CA LYS A 114 -2.25 6.55 -25.80
C LYS A 114 -1.18 5.80 -25.01
N GLN A 115 -0.97 6.14 -23.75
CA GLN A 115 -0.02 5.45 -22.88
C GLN A 115 -0.45 3.99 -22.64
N HIS A 116 -1.74 3.74 -22.41
CA HIS A 116 -2.27 2.38 -22.29
C HIS A 116 -2.09 1.57 -23.57
N GLU A 117 -2.41 2.15 -24.74
CA GLU A 117 -2.19 1.49 -26.04
C GLU A 117 -0.72 1.11 -26.28
N LEU A 118 0.23 1.84 -25.69
CA LEU A 118 1.66 1.59 -25.80
C LEU A 118 2.22 0.68 -24.69
N GLY A 119 1.39 0.22 -23.75
CA GLY A 119 1.83 -0.60 -22.61
C GLY A 119 2.57 0.18 -21.51
N TYR A 120 2.38 1.50 -21.44
CA TYR A 120 2.99 2.38 -20.43
C TYR A 120 1.97 2.93 -19.42
N LEU A 121 0.82 2.25 -19.26
CA LEU A 121 -0.20 2.60 -18.28
C LEU A 121 -0.97 1.35 -17.86
N ASP A 122 -0.79 0.92 -16.62
CA ASP A 122 -1.55 -0.16 -15.99
C ASP A 122 -2.62 0.41 -15.03
N VAL A 123 -2.40 1.62 -14.50
CA VAL A 123 -3.26 2.24 -13.47
C VAL A 123 -3.34 3.75 -13.69
N ILE A 124 -4.53 4.35 -13.57
CA ILE A 124 -4.67 5.80 -13.51
C ILE A 124 -4.49 6.24 -12.04
N ALA A 125 -3.32 6.76 -11.70
CA ALA A 125 -2.98 7.16 -10.33
C ALA A 125 -1.77 8.10 -10.29
N GLU A 126 -1.74 9.14 -9.46
CA GLU A 126 -2.75 9.54 -8.49
C GLU A 126 -3.77 10.53 -9.08
N VAL A 127 -5.06 10.32 -8.77
CA VAL A 127 -6.13 11.31 -9.01
C VAL A 127 -6.50 11.95 -7.68
N ALA A 128 -6.17 13.22 -7.49
CA ALA A 128 -6.22 13.86 -6.16
C ALA A 128 -7.20 15.06 -6.09
N PRO A 129 -8.50 14.87 -6.38
CA PRO A 129 -9.50 15.95 -6.46
C PRO A 129 -9.67 16.69 -5.14
N PHE A 130 -9.32 16.04 -4.04
CA PHE A 130 -9.40 16.60 -2.70
C PHE A 130 -8.59 17.89 -2.54
N TYR A 131 -7.38 17.96 -3.11
CA TYR A 131 -6.56 19.16 -3.01
C TYR A 131 -7.19 20.38 -3.70
N GLU A 132 -8.15 20.13 -4.59
CA GLU A 132 -8.97 21.15 -5.26
C GLU A 132 -10.35 21.34 -4.59
N GLY A 133 -10.59 20.71 -3.44
CA GLY A 133 -11.87 20.78 -2.72
C GLY A 133 -13.01 20.04 -3.41
N LYS A 134 -12.71 19.14 -4.36
CA LYS A 134 -13.71 18.40 -5.13
C LYS A 134 -14.02 17.05 -4.48
N ARG A 135 -15.28 16.65 -4.56
CA ARG A 135 -15.77 15.33 -4.17
C ARG A 135 -15.60 14.33 -5.32
N LEU A 136 -15.70 13.04 -5.04
CA LEU A 136 -15.59 11.99 -6.05
C LEU A 136 -16.75 11.98 -7.05
N ASP A 137 -17.90 12.55 -6.71
CA ASP A 137 -19.05 12.75 -7.61
C ASP A 137 -18.93 14.03 -8.46
N HIS A 138 -17.82 14.76 -8.39
CA HIS A 138 -17.64 15.97 -9.16
C HIS A 138 -17.54 15.67 -10.68
N PRO A 139 -18.27 16.38 -11.56
CA PRO A 139 -18.32 16.09 -13.00
C PRO A 139 -16.96 16.07 -13.70
N SER A 140 -15.97 16.80 -13.19
CA SER A 140 -14.61 16.78 -13.75
C SER A 140 -13.90 15.43 -13.64
N LEU A 141 -14.40 14.50 -12.81
CA LEU A 141 -13.83 13.17 -12.64
C LEU A 141 -14.48 12.11 -13.54
N GLU A 142 -15.68 12.39 -14.05
CA GLU A 142 -16.48 11.42 -14.83
C GLU A 142 -15.69 10.86 -16.02
N GLY A 143 -14.94 11.72 -16.71
CA GLY A 143 -14.11 11.32 -17.84
C GLY A 143 -13.01 10.31 -17.47
N TYR A 144 -12.43 10.43 -16.27
CA TYR A 144 -11.40 9.50 -15.80
C TYR A 144 -12.00 8.15 -15.39
N PHE A 145 -13.17 8.14 -14.73
CA PHE A 145 -13.87 6.90 -14.38
C PHE A 145 -14.33 6.14 -15.63
N LYS A 146 -14.93 6.83 -16.60
CA LYS A 146 -15.32 6.22 -17.88
C LYS A 146 -14.13 5.68 -18.64
N LEU A 147 -12.99 6.39 -18.60
CA LEU A 147 -11.77 5.89 -19.23
C LEU A 147 -11.26 4.62 -18.55
N ALA A 148 -11.17 4.61 -17.21
CA ALA A 148 -10.74 3.45 -16.45
C ALA A 148 -11.63 2.22 -16.74
N GLU A 149 -12.95 2.41 -16.76
CA GLU A 149 -13.92 1.38 -17.13
C GLU A 149 -13.71 0.90 -18.58
N ALA A 150 -13.58 1.83 -19.54
CA ALA A 150 -13.42 1.48 -20.95
C ALA A 150 -12.10 0.76 -21.26
N LEU A 151 -11.04 1.06 -20.52
CA LEU A 151 -9.73 0.41 -20.65
C LEU A 151 -9.64 -0.89 -19.83
N GLY A 152 -10.54 -1.10 -18.86
CA GLY A 152 -10.48 -2.24 -17.95
C GLY A 152 -9.33 -2.15 -16.94
N ILE A 153 -8.92 -0.93 -16.56
CA ILE A 153 -7.80 -0.69 -15.63
C ILE A 153 -8.29 -0.01 -14.34
N PRO A 154 -7.61 -0.22 -13.20
CA PRO A 154 -7.94 0.46 -11.95
C PRO A 154 -7.61 1.97 -12.00
N ILE A 155 -8.29 2.69 -11.12
CA ILE A 155 -8.07 4.11 -10.85
C ILE A 155 -7.91 4.31 -9.33
N GLU A 156 -6.88 5.05 -8.94
CA GLU A 156 -6.61 5.39 -7.54
C GLU A 156 -6.97 6.86 -7.28
N CYS A 157 -7.80 7.10 -6.27
CA CYS A 157 -8.19 8.44 -5.87
C CYS A 157 -7.77 8.75 -4.44
N ILE A 158 -7.03 9.84 -4.25
CA ILE A 158 -6.84 10.40 -2.92
C ILE A 158 -8.02 11.31 -2.58
N PHE A 159 -8.74 10.90 -1.54
CA PHE A 159 -9.82 11.66 -0.94
C PHE A 159 -9.73 11.57 0.58
N PHE A 160 -10.23 12.60 1.27
CA PHE A 160 -10.49 12.53 2.69
C PHE A 160 -12.00 12.54 2.93
N TRP A 161 -12.44 11.65 3.80
CA TRP A 161 -13.82 11.65 4.28
C TRP A 161 -13.98 12.83 5.24
N ARG A 162 -14.65 13.90 4.79
CA ARG A 162 -15.16 14.93 5.71
C ARG A 162 -16.53 14.46 6.18
N SER A 163 -16.58 14.03 7.44
CA SER A 163 -17.81 13.80 8.22
C SER A 163 -18.61 15.09 8.38
#